data_AF-K2R2I0-F1
#
_entry.id   AF-K2R2I0-F1
#
_cell.length_a   1.000
_cell.length_b   1.000
_cell.length_c   1.000
_cell.angle_alpha   90.00
_cell.angle_beta   90.00
_cell.angle_gamma   90.00
#
_symmetry.space_group_name_H-M   'P 1'
#
loop_
_entity.id
_entity.type
_entity.pdbx_description
1 polymer ?
#
loop_
_entity_poly.entity_id
_entity_poly.type
_entity_poly.pdbx_seq_one_letter_code
_entity_poly.pdbx_strand_id
1 'polypeptide(L)'
;MIYDMIIPTLPFIMGYLFTYSLYKVNLIKKAIHINVWNLIILVAFIVSGGAGFILIILLELGVSIPISPDLLYWHVELGLTLALVTIFHLHTYWKSSRALFIPAKRRSSQ
;
A
#
# COMPACT_ATOMS: atom_id res chain seq x y z
N MET A 1 -13.69 -17.05 -9.42
CA MET A 1 -12.26 -16.92 -9.73
C MET A 1 -11.49 -17.18 -8.46
N ILE A 2 -10.46 -18.02 -8.50
CA ILE A 2 -9.53 -18.16 -7.37
C ILE A 2 -8.57 -16.97 -7.49
N TYR A 3 -8.57 -16.08 -6.50
CA TYR A 3 -7.63 -14.97 -6.45
C TYR A 3 -6.34 -15.49 -5.84
N ASP A 4 -5.28 -15.59 -6.65
CA ASP A 4 -3.97 -16.05 -6.20
C ASP A 4 -3.26 -14.91 -5.46
N MET A 5 -3.71 -14.59 -4.24
CA MET A 5 -3.19 -13.46 -3.44
C MET A 5 -1.65 -13.44 -3.32
N ILE A 6 -1.01 -14.61 -3.41
CA ILE A 6 0.44 -14.76 -3.22
C ILE A 6 1.20 -14.17 -4.40
N ILE A 7 0.74 -14.38 -5.64
CA ILE A 7 1.54 -14.04 -6.83
C ILE A 7 1.70 -12.51 -6.99
N PRO A 8 0.64 -11.68 -6.87
CA PRO A 8 0.75 -10.23 -7.02
C PRO A 8 1.45 -9.55 -5.86
N THR A 9 1.39 -10.13 -4.66
CA THR A 9 2.00 -9.54 -3.45
C THR A 9 3.48 -9.86 -3.30
N LEU A 10 3.94 -11.00 -3.82
CA LEU A 10 5.33 -11.47 -3.66
C LEU A 10 6.38 -10.47 -4.17
N PRO A 11 6.23 -9.79 -5.34
CA PRO A 11 7.18 -8.77 -5.79
C PRO A 11 7.35 -7.62 -4.80
N PHE A 12 6.27 -7.22 -4.11
CA PHE A 12 6.31 -6.14 -3.13
C PHE A 12 6.99 -6.58 -1.84
N ILE A 13 6.76 -7.82 -1.39
CA ILE A 13 7.50 -8.38 -0.24
C ILE A 13 8.99 -8.42 -0.55
N MET A 14 9.36 -9.00 -1.69
CA MET A 14 10.75 -9.12 -2.11
C MET A 14 11.40 -7.75 -2.29
N GLY A 15 10.72 -6.81 -2.96
CA GLY A 15 11.21 -5.45 -3.13
C GLY A 15 11.41 -4.73 -1.80
N TYR A 16 10.50 -4.93 -0.83
CA TYR A 16 10.62 -4.29 0.48
C TYR A 16 11.84 -4.81 1.21
N LEU A 17 11.98 -6.13 1.30
CA LEU A 17 13.13 -6.79 1.93
C LEU A 17 14.45 -6.46 1.23
N PHE A 18 14.44 -6.35 -0.09
CA PHE A 18 15.62 -5.98 -0.88
C PHE A 18 16.08 -4.55 -0.55
N THR A 19 15.20 -3.57 -0.71
CA THR A 19 15.53 -2.17 -0.37
C THR A 19 15.82 -1.98 1.13
N TYR A 20 15.17 -2.78 1.99
CA TYR A 20 15.45 -2.82 3.43
C TYR A 20 16.87 -3.29 3.71
N SER A 21 17.28 -4.41 3.09
CA SER A 21 18.62 -4.96 3.21
C SER A 21 19.67 -3.97 2.72
N LEU A 22 19.45 -3.35 1.56
CA LEU A 22 20.37 -2.34 0.99
C LEU A 22 20.57 -1.15 1.94
N TYR A 23 19.52 -0.64 2.59
CA TYR A 23 19.72 0.47 3.52
C TYR A 23 20.41 -0.02 4.80
N LYS A 24 20.14 -1.25 5.25
CA LYS A 24 20.76 -1.83 6.46
C LYS A 24 22.27 -2.00 6.30
N VAL A 25 22.74 -2.36 5.11
CA VAL A 25 24.17 -2.44 4.80
C VAL A 25 24.78 -1.11 4.34
N ASN A 26 24.07 0.00 4.51
CA ASN A 26 24.47 1.36 4.13
C ASN A 26 24.77 1.56 2.63
N LEU A 27 24.25 0.69 1.74
CA LEU A 27 24.37 0.87 0.28
C LEU A 27 23.42 1.95 -0.24
N ILE A 28 22.27 2.13 0.40
CA ILE A 28 21.34 3.23 0.12
C ILE A 28 21.02 4.00 1.40
N LYS A 29 20.70 5.29 1.28
CA LYS A 29 20.21 6.09 2.41
C LYS A 29 18.83 5.59 2.84
N LYS A 30 18.54 5.61 4.14
CA LYS A 30 17.20 5.31 4.68
C LYS A 30 16.10 6.13 3.99
N ALA A 31 16.39 7.40 3.67
CA ALA A 31 15.47 8.28 2.95
C ALA A 31 15.05 7.72 1.58
N ILE A 32 15.95 7.05 0.86
CA ILE A 32 15.65 6.45 -0.46
C ILE A 32 14.67 5.30 -0.28
N HIS A 33 14.93 4.37 0.65
CA HIS A 33 14.00 3.28 0.97
C HIS A 33 12.61 3.83 1.29
N ILE A 34 12.52 4.80 2.21
CA ILE A 34 11.24 5.42 2.60
C ILE A 34 10.53 6.06 1.39
N ASN A 35 11.23 6.88 0.61
CA ASN A 35 10.62 7.63 -0.49
C ASN A 35 10.09 6.71 -1.60
N VAL A 36 10.79 5.61 -1.90
CA VAL A 36 10.33 4.61 -2.87
C VAL A 36 9.01 3.99 -2.42
N TRP A 37 8.91 3.56 -1.16
CA TRP A 37 7.69 2.95 -0.63
C TRP A 37 6.53 3.95 -0.51
N ASN A 38 6.82 5.21 -0.17
CA ASN A 38 5.82 6.28 -0.16
C ASN A 38 5.30 6.59 -1.57
N LEU A 39 6.14 6.51 -2.60
CA LEU A 39 5.70 6.68 -3.98
C LEU A 39 4.83 5.50 -4.44
N ILE A 40 5.24 4.26 -4.13
CA ILE A 40 4.49 3.05 -4.48
C ILE A 40 3.10 3.08 -3.85
N ILE A 41 2.99 3.38 -2.55
CA ILE A 41 1.69 3.42 -1.88
C ILE A 41 0.80 4.54 -2.43
N LEU A 42 1.36 5.71 -2.76
CA LEU A 42 0.61 6.82 -3.33
C LEU A 42 0.04 6.48 -4.71
N VAL A 43 0.88 5.95 -5.61
CA VAL A 43 0.46 5.57 -6.96
C VAL A 43 -0.60 4.47 -6.89
N ALA A 44 -0.36 3.43 -6.09
CA ALA A 44 -1.31 2.34 -5.94
C ALA A 44 -2.65 2.84 -5.36
N PHE A 45 -2.63 3.75 -4.38
CA PHE A 45 -3.85 4.35 -3.81
C PHE A 45 -4.64 5.12 -4.86
N ILE A 46 -4.00 5.95 -5.66
CA ILE A 46 -4.66 6.72 -6.73
C ILE A 46 -5.26 5.79 -7.78
N VAL A 47 -4.51 4.79 -8.24
CA VAL A 47 -4.96 3.86 -9.28
C VAL A 47 -6.11 2.97 -8.77
N SER A 48 -5.95 2.33 -7.61
CA SER A 48 -6.98 1.46 -7.04
C SER A 48 -8.22 2.26 -6.63
N GLY A 49 -8.05 3.40 -5.95
CA GLY A 49 -9.16 4.27 -5.59
C GLY A 49 -9.91 4.79 -6.81
N GLY A 50 -9.18 5.27 -7.82
CA GLY A 50 -9.76 5.71 -9.10
C GLY A 50 -10.51 4.61 -9.83
N ALA A 51 -9.95 3.40 -9.91
CA ALA A 51 -10.62 2.24 -10.49
C ALA A 51 -11.92 1.90 -9.76
N GLY A 52 -11.92 1.96 -8.43
CA GLY A 52 -13.13 1.75 -7.61
C GLY A 52 -14.22 2.78 -7.90
N PHE A 53 -13.86 4.06 -8.01
CA PHE A 53 -14.80 5.13 -8.40
C PHE A 53 -15.36 4.94 -9.82
N ILE A 54 -14.53 4.51 -10.76
CA ILE A 54 -15.01 4.23 -12.13
C ILE A 54 -15.99 3.06 -12.12
N LEU A 55 -15.65 1.98 -11.41
CA LEU A 55 -16.49 0.77 -11.32
C LEU A 55 -17.85 1.07 -10.69
N ILE A 56 -17.91 1.88 -9.62
CA ILE A 56 -19.19 2.22 -9.00
C ILE A 56 -20.06 3.10 -9.93
N ILE A 57 -19.46 4.04 -10.67
CA ILE A 57 -20.20 4.85 -11.66
C ILE A 57 -20.78 3.95 -12.76
N LEU A 58 -19.98 3.02 -13.30
CA LEU A 58 -20.43 2.08 -14.33
C LEU A 58 -21.57 1.19 -13.82
N LEU A 59 -21.46 0.72 -12.58
CA LEU A 59 -22.49 -0.09 -11.91
C LEU A 59 -23.81 0.68 -11.78
N GLU A 60 -23.77 1.92 -11.30
CA GLU A 60 -24.96 2.76 -11.13
C GLU A 60 -25.63 3.14 -12.46
N LEU A 61 -24.84 3.29 -13.53
CA LEU A 61 -25.35 3.53 -14.88
C LEU A 61 -25.88 2.27 -15.57
N GLY A 62 -25.69 1.08 -14.99
CA GLY A 62 -26.03 -0.20 -15.62
C GLY A 62 -25.18 -0.50 -16.86
N VAL A 63 -24.01 0.13 -17.00
CA VAL A 63 -23.13 -0.01 -18.16
C VAL A 63 -21.96 -0.92 -17.81
N SER A 64 -21.71 -1.92 -18.64
CA SER A 64 -20.45 -2.66 -18.62
C SER A 64 -19.70 -2.40 -19.91
N ILE A 65 -18.44 -1.98 -19.79
CA ILE A 65 -17.53 -1.81 -20.92
C ILE A 65 -16.61 -3.04 -21.00
N PRO A 66 -15.99 -3.33 -22.15
CA PRO A 66 -15.14 -4.52 -22.31
C PRO A 66 -14.03 -4.65 -21.26
N ILE A 67 -13.54 -3.52 -20.72
CA ILE A 67 -12.48 -3.50 -19.71
C ILE A 67 -12.99 -3.68 -18.27
N SER A 68 -14.31 -3.64 -18.03
CA SER A 68 -14.88 -3.68 -16.68
C SER A 68 -14.43 -4.90 -15.85
N PRO A 69 -14.36 -6.13 -16.41
CA PRO A 69 -13.87 -7.29 -15.66
C PRO A 69 -12.40 -7.16 -15.26
N ASP A 70 -11.55 -6.68 -16.18
CA ASP A 70 -10.12 -6.48 -15.92
C ASP A 70 -9.90 -5.35 -14.91
N LEU A 71 -10.65 -4.26 -15.03
CA LEU A 71 -10.59 -3.14 -14.09
C LEU A 71 -10.99 -3.58 -12.68
N LEU A 72 -12.03 -4.42 -12.56
CA LEU A 72 -12.45 -5.02 -11.28
C LEU A 72 -11.37 -5.96 -10.72
N TYR A 73 -10.78 -6.81 -11.57
CA TYR A 73 -9.68 -7.69 -11.16
C TYR A 73 -8.51 -6.89 -10.61
N TRP A 74 -7.99 -5.92 -11.38
CA TRP A 74 -6.84 -5.11 -10.96
C TRP A 74 -7.15 -4.21 -9.77
N HIS A 75 -8.38 -3.68 -9.64
CA HIS A 75 -8.79 -2.92 -8.46
C HIS A 75 -8.63 -3.75 -7.18
N VAL A 76 -9.11 -4.99 -7.19
CA VAL A 76 -9.03 -5.92 -6.05
C VAL A 76 -7.57 -6.30 -5.75
N GLU A 77 -6.79 -6.68 -6.77
CA GLU A 77 -5.39 -7.09 -6.59
C GLU A 77 -4.49 -5.94 -6.08
N LEU A 78 -4.70 -4.73 -6.60
CA LEU A 78 -4.00 -3.54 -6.10
C LEU A 78 -4.45 -3.18 -4.68
N GLY A 79 -5.73 -3.37 -4.34
CA GLY A 79 -6.26 -3.17 -2.99
C GLY A 79 -5.63 -4.12 -1.97
N LEU A 80 -5.50 -5.42 -2.32
CA LEU A 80 -4.81 -6.41 -1.50
C LEU A 80 -3.33 -6.06 -1.30
N THR A 81 -2.66 -5.66 -2.37
CA THR A 81 -1.28 -5.21 -2.33
C THR A 81 -1.09 -3.97 -1.46
N LEU A 82 -2.00 -3.00 -1.54
CA LEU A 82 -2.02 -1.81 -0.69
C LEU A 82 -2.17 -2.16 0.80
N ALA A 83 -3.02 -3.13 1.13
CA ALA A 83 -3.18 -3.58 2.50
C ALA A 83 -1.86 -4.15 3.05
N LEU A 84 -1.15 -4.97 2.25
CA LEU A 84 0.17 -5.46 2.61
C LEU A 84 1.21 -4.34 2.75
N VAL A 85 1.31 -3.43 1.77
CA VAL A 85 2.26 -2.30 1.80
C VAL A 85 1.99 -1.36 2.97
N THR A 86 0.74 -1.28 3.44
CA THR A 86 0.40 -0.54 4.67
C THR A 86 1.13 -1.12 5.89
N ILE A 87 1.31 -2.44 5.99
CA ILE A 87 2.09 -3.06 7.07
C ILE A 87 3.55 -2.59 7.00
N PHE A 88 4.13 -2.53 5.79
CA PHE A 88 5.48 -2.01 5.58
C PHE A 88 5.59 -0.54 5.95
N HIS A 89 4.57 0.26 5.64
CA HIS A 89 4.51 1.66 6.03
C HIS A 89 4.46 1.80 7.57
N LEU A 90 3.63 1.00 8.26
CA LEU A 90 3.55 1.01 9.72
C LEU A 90 4.88 0.60 10.37
N HIS A 91 5.55 -0.41 9.82
CA HIS A 91 6.88 -0.82 10.29
C HIS A 91 7.91 0.31 10.11
N THR A 92 7.94 0.93 8.94
CA THR A 92 8.89 2.01 8.61
C THR A 92 8.70 3.23 9.52
N TYR A 93 7.45 3.53 9.90
CA TYR A 93 7.07 4.68 10.72
C TYR A 93 6.67 4.30 12.15
N TRP A 94 7.07 3.13 12.64
CA TRP A 94 6.57 2.55 13.90
C TRP A 94 6.58 3.50 15.10
N LYS A 95 7.64 4.32 15.24
CA LYS A 95 7.72 5.33 16.32
C LYS A 95 6.57 6.35 16.27
N SER A 96 6.24 6.83 15.07
CA SER A 96 5.13 7.75 14.84
C SER A 96 3.79 7.03 14.95
N SER A 97 3.66 5.87 14.30
CA SER A 97 2.43 5.07 14.31
C SER A 97 2.03 4.64 15.72
N ARG A 98 2.99 4.28 16.58
CA ARG A 98 2.71 3.92 17.99
C ARG A 98 2.09 5.07 18.79
N ALA A 99 2.41 6.31 18.48
CA ALA A 99 1.84 7.47 19.18
C ALA A 99 0.35 7.70 18.85
N LEU A 100 -0.13 7.21 17.70
CA LEU A 100 -1.56 7.23 17.35
C LEU A 100 -2.36 6.21 18.17
N PHE A 101 -1.78 5.05 18.46
CA PHE A 101 -2.47 3.95 19.17
C PHE A 101 -2.24 3.96 20.68
N ILE A 102 -1.14 4.53 21.15
CA ILE A 102 -0.80 4.61 22.57
C ILE A 102 -0.70 6.10 22.93
N PRO A 103 -1.68 6.65 23.68
CA PRO A 103 -1.61 8.02 24.13
C PRO A 103 -0.31 8.22 24.91
N ALA A 104 0.51 9.18 24.49
CA ALA A 104 1.65 9.58 25.29
C ALA A 104 1.14 10.04 26.65
N LYS A 105 1.62 9.42 27.74
CA LYS A 105 1.33 9.88 29.11
C LYS A 105 1.75 11.35 29.17
N ARG A 106 0.77 12.27 29.16
CA ARG A 106 1.03 13.71 29.34
C ARG A 106 1.90 13.82 30.58
N ARG A 107 3.15 14.26 30.42
CA ARG A 107 3.93 14.72 31.58
C ARG A 107 3.17 15.93 32.10
N SER A 108 2.42 15.74 33.18
CA SER A 108 1.93 16.85 33.98
C SER A 108 3.17 17.58 34.49
N SER A 109 3.44 18.76 33.92
CA SER A 109 4.34 19.71 34.54
C SER A 109 3.67 20.11 35.86
N GLN A 110 4.24 19.66 36.98
CA GLN A 110 4.09 20.33 38.27
C GLN A 110 5.11 21.47 38.33
#